data_AF-A0A3D5UXW8-F1
#
_entry.id   AF-A0A3D5UXW8-F1
#
_cell.length_a   1.000
_cell.length_b   1.000
_cell.length_c   1.000
_cell.angle_alpha   90.00
_cell.angle_beta   90.00
_cell.angle_gamma   90.00
#
_symmetry.space_group_name_H-M   'P 1'
#
loop_
_entity.id
_entity.type
_entity.pdbx_description
1 polymer ?
#
loop_
_entity_poly.entity_id
_entity_poly.type
_entity_poly.pdbx_seq_one_letter_code
_entity_poly.pdbx_strand_id
1 'polypeptide(L)' 'MAAKIKKGDKVVVLAGKDKGKKGDVVAVFPKESKALVQGVNMVKRHEKPSQTAAGGISTREA' A
#
# COMPACT_ATOMS: atom_id res chain seq x y z
N MET A 1 18.85 11.54 1.94
CA MET A 1 18.24 12.03 0.68
C MET A 1 16.80 12.42 1.00
N ALA A 2 16.38 13.65 0.70
CA ALA A 2 15.02 14.08 0.95
C ALA A 2 14.05 13.29 0.04
N ALA A 3 13.07 12.60 0.62
CA ALA A 3 12.03 11.96 -0.15
C ALA A 3 11.27 13.05 -0.94
N LYS A 4 11.27 12.95 -2.27
CA LYS A 4 10.57 13.90 -3.16
C LYS A 4 9.04 13.79 -3.08
N ILE A 5 8.53 12.74 -2.42
CA ILE A 5 7.12 12.40 -2.31
C ILE A 5 6.69 12.58 -0.86
N LYS A 6 5.56 13.26 -0.64
CA LYS A 6 4.96 13.49 0.68
C LYS A 6 3.62 12.78 0.81
N LYS A 7 3.17 12.62 2.05
CA LYS A 7 1.81 12.14 2.35
C LYS A 7 0.79 13.11 1.75
N GLY A 8 -0.19 12.58 1.02
CA GLY A 8 -1.23 13.37 0.34
C GLY A 8 -0.90 13.75 -1.11
N ASP A 9 0.29 13.42 -1.62
CA ASP A 9 0.59 13.63 -3.05
C ASP A 9 -0.18 12.61 -3.91
N LYS A 10 -0.62 13.07 -5.10
CA LYS A 10 -1.15 12.20 -6.15
C LYS A 10 -0.03 11.69 -7.02
N VAL A 11 0.10 10.37 -7.11
CA VAL A 11 1.15 9.70 -7.89
C VAL A 11 0.55 8.73 -8.90
N VAL A 12 1.33 8.43 -9.94
CA VAL A 12 1.00 7.40 -10.92
C VAL A 12 2.08 6.32 -10.89
N VAL A 13 1.66 5.06 -10.91
CA VAL A 13 2.57 3.92 -10.93
C VAL A 13 3.14 3.76 -12.33
N LEU A 14 4.46 3.87 -12.47
CA LEU A 14 5.15 3.80 -13.77
C LEU A 14 5.46 2.35 -14.21
N ALA A 15 5.62 1.44 -13.26
CA ALA A 15 6.06 0.06 -13.51
C ALA A 15 5.47 -0.93 -12.48
N GLY A 16 5.44 -2.21 -12.84
CA GLY A 16 4.92 -3.30 -11.99
C GLY A 16 3.50 -3.73 -12.35
N LYS A 17 2.92 -4.61 -11.51
CA LYS A 17 1.57 -5.19 -11.71
C LYS A 17 0.47 -4.15 -11.82
N ASP A 18 0.63 -3.03 -11.13
CA ASP A 18 -0.33 -1.93 -11.03
C ASP A 18 0.03 -0.73 -11.92
N LYS A 19 0.83 -0.92 -12.98
CA LYS A 19 1.25 0.14 -13.89
C LYS A 19 0.05 0.92 -14.45
N GLY A 20 0.14 2.25 -14.41
CA GLY A 20 -0.89 3.16 -14.89
C GLY A 20 -1.96 3.52 -13.85
N LYS A 21 -2.02 2.83 -12.71
CA LYS A 21 -2.91 3.22 -11.61
C LYS A 21 -2.45 4.54 -11.00
N LYS A 22 -3.43 5.39 -10.68
CA LYS A 22 -3.24 6.63 -9.95
C LYS A 22 -3.77 6.44 -8.53
N GLY A 23 -3.10 7.02 -7.55
CA GLY A 23 -3.53 6.96 -6.17
C GLY A 23 -2.89 8.05 -5.32
N ASP A 24 -3.52 8.31 -4.18
CA ASP A 24 -3.02 9.21 -3.16
C ASP A 24 -2.05 8.47 -2.22
N VAL A 25 -0.98 9.14 -1.81
CA VAL A 25 0.02 8.58 -0.89
C VAL A 25 -0.50 8.63 0.55
N VAL A 26 -0.76 7.46 1.15
CA VAL A 26 -1.27 7.31 2.51
C VAL A 26 -0.16 7.44 3.55
N ALA A 27 1.00 6.85 3.27
CA ALA A 27 2.16 6.86 4.13
C ALA A 27 3.46 6.81 3.32
N VAL A 28 4.52 7.42 3.85
CA VAL A 28 5.86 7.38 3.26
C VAL A 28 6.82 6.82 4.29
N PHE A 29 7.60 5.82 3.89
CA PHE A 29 8.64 5.19 4.70
C PHE A 29 10.01 5.57 4.12
N PRO A 30 10.52 6.78 4.41
CA PRO A 30 11.74 7.30 3.79
C PRO A 30 12.99 6.49 4.15
N LYS A 31 13.00 5.81 5.31
CA LYS A 31 14.09 4.90 5.71
C LYS A 31 14.19 3.69 4.79
N GLU A 32 13.07 3.18 4.30
CA GLU A 32 13.00 2.01 3.42
C GLU A 32 12.90 2.38 1.95
N SER A 33 12.86 3.67 1.60
CA SER A 33 12.57 4.17 0.26
C SER A 33 11.26 3.62 -0.33
N LYS A 34 10.25 3.42 0.52
CA LYS A 34 8.91 2.92 0.13
C LYS A 34 7.83 3.95 0.43
N ALA A 35 6.73 3.88 -0.32
CA ALA A 35 5.51 4.64 -0.06
C ALA A 35 4.30 3.74 -0.21
N LEU A 36 3.31 3.91 0.67
CA LEU A 36 2.03 3.23 0.60
C LEU A 36 1.06 4.12 -0.20
N VAL A 37 0.58 3.60 -1.32
CA VAL A 37 -0.33 4.29 -2.25
C VAL A 37 -1.66 3.55 -2.26
N GLN A 38 -2.76 4.28 -2.12
CA GLN A 38 -4.10 3.70 -2.08
C GLN A 38 -4.40 2.91 -3.35
N GLY A 39 -4.96 1.70 -3.22
CA GLY A 39 -5.40 0.84 -4.32
C GLY A 39 -4.27 0.16 -5.12
N VAL A 40 -3.03 0.27 -4.66
CA VAL A 40 -1.84 -0.35 -5.27
C VAL A 40 -1.36 -1.50 -4.38
N ASN A 41 -0.86 -2.57 -5.00
CA ASN A 41 -0.34 -3.75 -4.29
C ASN A 41 -1.33 -4.41 -3.32
N MET A 42 -2.60 -4.54 -3.72
CA MET A 42 -3.60 -5.26 -2.93
C MET A 42 -3.25 -6.75 -2.86
N VAL A 43 -3.04 -7.25 -1.65
CA VAL A 43 -2.73 -8.65 -1.39
C VAL A 43 -3.80 -9.29 -0.53
N LYS A 44 -4.14 -10.54 -0.86
CA LYS A 44 -5.00 -11.39 -0.05
C LYS A 44 -4.14 -12.04 1.02
N ARG A 45 -4.38 -11.70 2.28
CA ARG A 45 -3.71 -12.31 3.43
C ARG A 45 -4.66 -13.27 4.12
N HIS A 46 -4.20 -14.51 4.32
CA HIS A 46 -4.90 -15.46 5.17
C HIS A 46 -4.61 -15.10 6.62
N GLU A 47 -5.61 -14.63 7.35
CA GLU A 47 -5.48 -14.31 8.77
C GLU A 47 -6.02 -15.48 9.61
N LYS A 48 -5.21 -15.95 10.57
CA LYS A 48 -5.65 -16.94 11.54
C LYS A 48 -6.76 -16.33 12.40
N PRO A 49 -7.83 -17.09 12.72
CA PRO A 49 -8.87 -16.60 13.62
C PRO A 49 -8.30 -16.19 14.98
N SER A 50 -8.81 -15.09 15.53
CA SER A 50 -8.46 -14.59 16.87
C SER A 50 -9.74 -14.40 17.70
N GLN A 51 -9.62 -14.14 19.01
CA GLN A 51 -10.78 -13.86 19.88
C GLN A 51 -11.63 -12.68 19.41
N THR A 52 -11.07 -11.77 18.60
CA THR A 52 -11.74 -10.54 18.15
C THR A 52 -12.11 -10.54 16.67
N ALA A 53 -11.67 -11.53 15.89
CA ALA A 53 -11.95 -11.61 14.46
C ALA A 53 -12.14 -13.05 13.98
N ALA A 54 -13.25 -13.30 13.28
CA ALA A 54 -13.44 -14.53 12.52
C ALA A 54 -12.33 -14.62 11.45
N GLY A 55 -11.61 -15.74 11.44
CA GLY A 55 -10.53 -15.99 10.47
C GLY A 55 -11.05 -15.99 9.04
N GLY A 56 -10.20 -15.65 8.08
CA GLY A 56 -10.61 -15.54 6.68
C GLY A 56 -9.55 -14.90 5.77
N ILE A 57 -9.92 -14.67 4.52
CA ILE A 57 -9.07 -13.98 3.54
C ILE A 57 -9.32 -12.48 3.66
N SER A 58 -8.40 -11.79 4.33
CA SER A 58 -8.42 -10.34 4.50
C SER A 58 -7.63 -9.68 3.37
N THR A 59 -8.24 -8.75 2.64
CA THR A 59 -7.54 -8.02 1.58
C THR A 59 -6.93 -6.77 2.19
N ARG A 60 -5.59 -6.65 2.18
CA ARG A 60 -4.88 -5.46 2.68
C ARG A 60 -3.90 -4.92 1.66
N GLU A 61 -3.69 -3.61 1.71
CA GLU A 61 -2.66 -2.91 0.96
C GLU A 61 -1.31 -3.15 1.66
N ALA A 62 -0.27 -3.54 0.91
CA ALA A 62 1.04 -3.92 1.44
C ALA A 62 2.18 -3.08 0.85
#